data_AF-A0A0V8QC86-F1
#
_entry.id   AF-A0A0V8QC86-F1
#
_cell.length_a   1.000
_cell.length_b   1.000
_cell.length_c   1.000
_cell.angle_alpha   90.00
_cell.angle_beta   90.00
_cell.angle_gamma   90.00
#
_symmetry.space_group_name_H-M   'P 1'
#
loop_
_entity.id
_entity.type
_entity.pdbx_description
1 polymer ?
#
loop_
_entity_poly.entity_id
_entity_poly.type
_entity_poly.pdbx_seq_one_letter_code
_entity_poly.pdbx_strand_id
1 'polypeptide(L)'
;MRYTWIDEYLLSKAGVTKDLQKDWNWIRYQIGGKMFVAVCLGENDEPYYITLKLEPAEGDFLRQQYEDIIPGYYMNKTHWNSIKPDGEVPDNLLKDLLDKSYQLVLDGFSKKKQRGILEGDQPINVISCCGTDC
;
A
#
# COMPACT_ATOMS: atom_id res chain seq x y z
N MET A 1 13.94 -11.34 1.63
CA MET A 1 13.46 -10.00 2.04
C MET A 1 13.43 -9.90 3.55
N ARG A 2 13.99 -8.81 4.11
CA ARG A 2 14.03 -8.50 5.55
C ARG A 2 12.63 -8.27 6.15
N TYR A 3 11.77 -7.59 5.41
CA TYR A 3 10.46 -7.12 5.89
C TYR A 3 9.36 -8.19 5.74
N THR A 4 9.49 -9.32 6.43
CA THR A 4 8.55 -10.46 6.33
C THR A 4 7.11 -10.13 6.77
N TRP A 5 6.93 -9.05 7.51
CA TRP A 5 5.65 -8.57 8.05
C TRP A 5 4.80 -7.74 7.07
N ILE A 6 5.34 -7.36 5.91
CA ILE A 6 4.65 -6.43 4.97
C ILE A 6 3.28 -6.94 4.55
N ASP A 7 3.17 -8.23 4.23
CA ASP A 7 1.94 -8.78 3.66
C ASP A 7 0.79 -8.72 4.66
N GLU A 8 1.01 -9.22 5.87
CA GLU A 8 0.04 -9.18 6.96
C GLU A 8 -0.29 -7.73 7.35
N TYR A 9 0.72 -6.85 7.43
CA TYR A 9 0.52 -5.45 7.78
C TYR A 9 -0.35 -4.70 6.78
N LEU A 10 -0.12 -4.88 5.48
CA LEU A 10 -0.91 -4.22 4.44
C LEU A 10 -2.33 -4.79 4.34
N LEU A 11 -2.48 -6.12 4.45
CA LEU A 11 -3.78 -6.78 4.41
C LEU A 11 -4.64 -6.52 5.65
N SER A 12 -4.04 -6.09 6.77
CA SER A 12 -4.79 -5.66 7.96
C SER A 12 -5.53 -4.32 7.79
N LYS A 13 -5.25 -3.58 6.71
CA LYS A 13 -5.86 -2.26 6.47
C LYS A 13 -7.17 -2.39 5.70
N ALA A 14 -8.14 -1.56 6.09
CA ALA A 14 -9.48 -1.57 5.51
C ALA A 14 -9.46 -1.40 3.98
N GLY A 15 -10.14 -2.32 3.30
CA GLY A 15 -10.34 -2.32 1.85
C GLY A 15 -9.08 -2.53 1.01
N VAL A 16 -7.98 -3.00 1.63
CA VAL A 16 -6.79 -3.43 0.88
C VAL A 16 -7.04 -4.78 0.23
N THR A 17 -6.73 -4.87 -1.05
CA THR A 17 -6.72 -6.12 -1.81
C THR A 17 -5.33 -6.39 -2.37
N LYS A 18 -5.00 -7.66 -2.55
CA LYS A 18 -3.73 -8.12 -3.13
C LYS A 18 -3.95 -8.95 -4.39
N ASP A 19 -3.13 -8.73 -5.41
CA ASP A 19 -3.08 -9.54 -6.62
C ASP A 19 -1.65 -9.65 -7.17
N LEU A 20 -1.41 -10.65 -8.01
CA LEU A 20 -0.17 -10.81 -8.77
C LEU A 20 -0.38 -10.31 -10.19
N GLN A 21 0.31 -9.24 -10.58
CA GLN A 21 0.42 -8.83 -11.97
C GLN A 21 1.47 -9.69 -12.67
N LYS A 22 1.01 -10.72 -13.37
CA LYS A 22 1.86 -11.74 -13.99
C LYS A 22 2.80 -11.17 -15.05
N ASP A 23 2.34 -10.20 -15.83
CA ASP A 23 3.14 -9.62 -16.93
C ASP A 23 4.41 -8.90 -16.44
N TRP A 24 4.39 -8.41 -15.20
CA TRP A 24 5.50 -7.67 -14.59
C TRP A 24 6.17 -8.44 -13.45
N ASN A 25 5.57 -9.56 -13.05
CA ASN A 25 5.90 -10.33 -11.84
C ASN A 25 5.82 -9.49 -10.54
N TRP A 26 4.77 -8.70 -10.37
CA TRP A 26 4.63 -7.81 -9.20
C TRP A 26 3.44 -8.20 -8.33
N ILE A 27 3.67 -8.33 -7.03
CA ILE A 27 2.60 -8.43 -6.03
C ILE A 27 2.13 -7.01 -5.73
N ARG A 28 0.88 -6.69 -6.05
CA ARG A 28 0.34 -5.34 -5.90
C ARG A 28 -0.66 -5.29 -4.75
N TYR A 29 -0.57 -4.21 -3.99
CA TYR A 29 -1.54 -3.86 -2.95
C TYR A 29 -2.32 -2.64 -3.40
N GLN A 30 -3.64 -2.76 -3.32
CA GLN A 30 -4.56 -1.79 -3.93
C GLN A 30 -5.71 -1.47 -2.99
N ILE A 31 -6.27 -0.28 -3.16
CA ILE A 31 -7.53 0.13 -2.51
C ILE A 31 -8.51 0.47 -3.62
N GLY A 32 -9.64 -0.24 -3.68
CA GLY A 32 -10.70 0.03 -4.65
C GLY A 32 -10.22 0.16 -6.10
N GLY A 33 -9.24 -0.67 -6.49
CA GLY A 33 -8.62 -0.74 -7.81
C GLY A 33 -7.47 0.25 -8.07
N LYS A 34 -7.04 1.03 -7.08
CA LYS A 34 -5.86 1.90 -7.19
C LYS A 34 -4.70 1.33 -6.38
N MET A 35 -3.59 1.04 -7.05
CA MET A 35 -2.35 0.57 -6.43
C MET A 35 -1.68 1.67 -5.60
N PHE A 36 -1.14 1.30 -4.44
CA PHE A 36 -0.35 2.18 -3.57
C PHE A 36 1.02 1.59 -3.23
N VAL A 37 1.12 0.26 -3.12
CA VAL A 37 2.38 -0.48 -2.89
C VAL A 37 2.48 -1.65 -3.87
N ALA A 38 3.69 -1.97 -4.30
CA ALA A 38 4.00 -3.19 -5.03
C ALA A 38 5.31 -3.82 -4.54
N VAL A 39 5.35 -5.13 -4.38
CA VAL A 39 6.59 -5.90 -4.23
C VAL A 39 6.95 -6.43 -5.62
N CYS A 40 8.02 -5.89 -6.19
CA CYS A 40 8.54 -6.25 -7.49
C CYS A 40 9.43 -7.49 -7.34
N LEU A 41 9.10 -8.57 -8.05
CA LEU A 41 9.88 -9.81 -8.00
C LEU A 41 10.87 -9.88 -9.17
N GLY A 42 12.04 -10.46 -8.92
CA GLY A 42 13.05 -10.75 -9.93
C GLY A 42 12.77 -12.05 -10.71
N GLU A 43 13.78 -12.53 -11.43
CA GLU A 43 13.68 -13.75 -12.26
C GLU A 43 13.43 -15.04 -11.45
N ASN A 44 13.86 -15.06 -10.18
CA ASN A 44 13.70 -16.21 -9.28
C ASN A 44 12.52 -16.05 -8.29
N ASP A 45 11.55 -15.19 -8.61
CA ASP A 45 10.46 -14.80 -7.69
C ASP A 45 10.91 -14.20 -6.35
N GLU A 46 12.17 -13.77 -6.27
CA GLU A 46 12.71 -13.10 -5.10
C GLU A 46 12.33 -11.61 -5.10
N PRO A 47 11.92 -11.02 -3.96
CA PRO A 47 11.67 -9.59 -3.89
C PRO A 47 12.93 -8.81 -4.25
N TYR A 48 12.81 -7.95 -5.26
CA TYR A 48 13.88 -7.09 -5.75
C TYR A 48 13.69 -5.63 -5.32
N TYR A 49 12.44 -5.15 -5.29
CA TYR A 49 12.09 -3.83 -4.75
C TYR A 49 10.73 -3.83 -4.08
N ILE A 50 10.57 -2.97 -3.07
CA ILE A 50 9.27 -2.57 -2.54
C ILE A 50 9.00 -1.16 -3.03
N THR A 51 8.07 -1.01 -3.95
CA THR A 51 7.74 0.26 -4.58
C THR A 51 6.46 0.84 -3.99
N LEU A 52 6.51 2.07 -3.49
CA LEU A 52 5.37 2.73 -2.84
C LEU A 52 5.25 4.19 -3.27
N LYS A 53 4.02 4.71 -3.20
CA LYS A 53 3.73 6.11 -3.55
C LYS A 53 3.91 7.03 -2.35
N LEU A 54 4.57 8.17 -2.52
CA LEU A 54 4.71 9.24 -1.52
C LEU A 54 4.39 10.61 -2.14
N GLU A 55 4.27 11.61 -1.27
CA GLU A 55 4.32 13.00 -1.70
C GLU A 55 5.72 13.35 -2.25
N PRO A 56 5.83 14.14 -3.34
CA PRO A 56 7.11 14.38 -4.01
C PRO A 56 8.22 14.90 -3.09
N ALA A 57 7.93 15.93 -2.28
CA ALA A 57 8.92 16.53 -1.40
C ALA A 57 9.45 15.55 -0.32
N GLU A 58 8.59 14.65 0.16
CA GLU A 58 8.96 13.63 1.14
C GLU A 58 9.82 12.54 0.49
N GLY A 59 9.41 12.07 -0.70
CA GLY A 59 10.21 11.12 -1.48
C GLY A 59 11.61 11.68 -1.76
N ASP A 60 11.68 12.94 -2.22
CA ASP A 60 12.95 13.62 -2.50
C ASP A 60 13.86 13.71 -1.27
N PHE A 61 13.28 14.01 -0.10
CA PHE A 61 14.01 14.06 1.16
C PHE A 61 14.54 12.68 1.57
N LEU A 62 13.69 11.65 1.55
CA LEU A 62 14.06 10.30 1.98
C LEU A 62 15.17 9.68 1.12
N ARG A 63 15.14 9.92 -0.19
CA ARG A 63 16.21 9.46 -1.10
C ARG A 63 17.57 10.12 -0.85
N GLN A 64 17.59 11.29 -0.19
CA GLN A 64 18.84 11.92 0.26
C GLN A 64 19.34 11.36 1.59
N GLN A 65 18.43 10.82 2.41
CA GLN A 65 18.76 10.30 3.74
C GLN A 65 19.12 8.81 3.73
N TYR A 66 18.57 8.03 2.78
CA TYR A 66 18.73 6.57 2.73
C TYR A 66 19.14 6.13 1.33
N GLU A 67 20.32 5.50 1.21
CA GLU A 67 20.82 4.92 -0.05
C GLU A 67 19.95 3.77 -0.59
N ASP A 68 19.17 3.15 0.29
CA ASP A 68 18.26 2.06 -0.04
C ASP A 68 16.90 2.51 -0.55
N ILE A 69 16.62 3.82 -0.52
CA ILE A 69 15.43 4.43 -1.09
C ILE A 69 15.83 5.12 -2.39
N ILE A 70 15.38 4.59 -3.52
CA ILE A 70 15.69 5.08 -4.85
C ILE A 70 14.43 5.59 -5.57
N PRO A 71 14.56 6.35 -6.68
CA PRO A 71 13.41 6.73 -7.47
C PRO A 71 12.66 5.49 -8.00
N GLY A 72 11.34 5.58 -8.10
CA GLY A 72 10.46 4.45 -8.41
C GLY A 72 10.89 3.66 -9.64
N TYR A 73 11.21 2.39 -9.43
CA TYR A 73 11.58 1.42 -10.46
C TYR A 73 10.41 1.20 -11.43
N TYR A 74 10.64 1.42 -12.73
CA TYR A 74 9.62 1.41 -13.81
C TYR A 74 8.39 2.31 -13.59
N MET A 75 8.43 3.23 -12.63
CA MET A 75 7.29 4.09 -12.26
C MET A 75 7.63 5.58 -12.44
N ASN A 76 6.63 6.46 -12.24
CA ASN A 76 6.88 7.90 -12.20
C ASN A 76 7.73 8.26 -10.98
N LYS A 77 9.01 8.56 -11.25
CA LYS A 77 10.07 8.86 -10.28
C LYS A 77 9.79 10.04 -9.33
N THR A 78 8.77 10.86 -9.64
CA THR A 78 8.35 11.99 -8.80
C THR A 78 7.50 11.54 -7.62
N HIS A 79 6.62 10.57 -7.84
CA HIS A 79 5.64 10.12 -6.84
C HIS A 79 5.94 8.73 -6.27
N TRP A 80 6.69 7.93 -7.01
CA TRP A 80 7.00 6.56 -6.63
C TRP A 80 8.44 6.46 -6.18
N ASN A 81 8.65 5.70 -5.11
CA ASN A 81 9.95 5.41 -4.52
C ASN A 81 10.06 3.90 -4.39
N SER A 82 11.25 3.36 -4.62
CA SER A 82 11.54 1.93 -4.48
C SER A 82 12.53 1.72 -3.36
N ILE A 83 12.24 0.77 -2.49
CA ILE A 83 13.01 0.46 -1.30
C ILE A 83 13.62 -0.92 -1.50
N LYS A 84 14.92 -1.04 -1.21
CA LYS A 84 15.59 -2.35 -1.27
C LYS A 84 15.04 -3.29 -0.18
N PRO A 85 14.62 -4.51 -0.53
CA PRO A 85 13.98 -5.45 0.38
C PRO A 85 14.94 -6.06 1.42
N ASP A 86 16.25 -5.87 1.24
CA ASP A 86 17.35 -6.29 2.10
C ASP A 86 18.16 -5.11 2.67
N GLY A 87 17.70 -3.87 2.45
CA GLY A 87 18.36 -2.66 2.93
C GLY A 87 18.20 -2.37 4.43
N GLU A 88 18.65 -1.18 4.82
CA GLU A 88 18.74 -0.73 6.21
C GLU A 88 17.65 0.27 6.63
N VAL A 89 16.61 0.44 5.82
CA VAL A 89 15.46 1.28 6.20
C VAL A 89 14.81 0.70 7.47
N PRO A 90 14.73 1.46 8.58
CA PRO A 90 14.16 0.94 9.81
C PRO A 90 12.70 0.52 9.65
N ASP A 91 12.32 -0.60 10.27
CA ASP A 91 10.95 -1.16 10.17
C ASP A 91 9.85 -0.14 10.50
N ASN A 92 10.06 0.69 11.53
CA ASN A 92 9.11 1.74 11.92
C ASN A 92 8.96 2.82 10.84
N LEU A 93 10.06 3.19 10.18
CA LEU A 93 10.02 4.12 9.06
C LEU A 93 9.27 3.49 7.89
N LEU A 94 9.59 2.25 7.51
CA LEU A 94 8.90 1.58 6.41
C LEU A 94 7.39 1.47 6.67
N LYS A 95 6.96 1.13 7.90
CA LYS A 95 5.54 1.13 8.28
C LYS A 95 4.88 2.50 8.08
N ASP A 96 5.52 3.57 8.55
CA ASP A 96 5.04 4.94 8.35
C ASP A 96 4.91 5.30 6.86
N LEU A 97 5.87 4.90 6.02
CA LEU A 97 5.79 5.11 4.56
C LEU A 97 4.65 4.33 3.91
N LEU A 98 4.42 3.09 4.33
CA LEU A 98 3.29 2.28 3.85
C LEU A 98 1.95 2.90 4.27
N ASP A 99 1.86 3.44 5.48
CA ASP A 99 0.67 4.15 5.99
C ASP A 99 0.39 5.43 5.21
N LYS A 100 1.42 6.24 4.97
CA LYS A 100 1.33 7.44 4.14
C LYS A 100 0.90 7.11 2.72
N SER A 101 1.44 6.03 2.15
CA SER A 101 1.06 5.57 0.81
C SER A 101 -0.41 5.15 0.74
N TYR A 102 -0.88 4.39 1.73
CA TYR A 102 -2.28 4.00 1.87
C TYR A 102 -3.18 5.23 1.97
N GLN A 103 -2.85 6.16 2.86
CA GLN A 103 -3.63 7.36 3.12
C GLN A 103 -3.71 8.25 1.88
N LEU A 104 -2.58 8.45 1.18
CA LEU A 104 -2.50 9.24 -0.03
C LEU A 104 -3.44 8.72 -1.14
N VAL A 105 -3.53 7.39 -1.30
CA VAL A 105 -4.44 6.80 -2.29
C VAL A 105 -5.89 6.82 -1.81
N LEU A 106 -6.14 6.61 -0.53
CA LEU A 106 -7.47 6.72 0.07
C LEU A 106 -8.05 8.14 -0.11
N ASP A 107 -7.24 9.16 0.16
CA ASP A 107 -7.62 10.57 0.02
C ASP A 107 -7.91 10.98 -1.43
N GLY A 108 -7.35 10.26 -2.41
CA GLY A 108 -7.66 10.41 -3.82
C GLY A 108 -9.03 9.89 -4.25
N PHE A 109 -9.86 9.37 -3.34
CA PHE A 109 -11.26 8.99 -3.61
C PHE A 109 -12.25 10.04 -3.07
N SER A 110 -13.50 10.01 -3.56
CA SER A 110 -14.57 10.84 -2.99
C SER A 110 -14.89 10.46 -1.55
N LYS A 111 -15.37 11.40 -0.73
CA LYS A 111 -15.73 11.13 0.68
C LYS A 111 -16.78 10.01 0.85
N LYS A 112 -17.67 9.82 -0.14
CA LYS A 112 -18.60 8.68 -0.16
C LYS A 112 -17.86 7.35 -0.32
N LYS A 113 -16.91 7.28 -1.26
CA LYS A 113 -16.13 6.05 -1.51
C LYS A 113 -15.15 5.77 -0.36
N GLN A 114 -14.53 6.80 0.23
CA GLN A 114 -13.69 6.66 1.43
C GLN A 114 -14.47 6.01 2.58
N ARG A 115 -15.68 6.52 2.91
CA ARG A 115 -16.54 5.92 3.94
C ARG A 115 -16.87 4.45 3.64
N GLY A 116 -17.28 4.14 2.41
CA GLY A 116 -17.58 2.75 2.05
C GLY A 116 -16.37 1.80 2.17
N ILE A 117 -15.16 2.29 1.91
CA ILE A 117 -13.92 1.51 2.09
C ILE A 117 -13.63 1.28 3.59
N LEU A 118 -13.81 2.30 4.43
CA LEU A 118 -13.52 2.24 5.86
C LEU A 118 -14.60 1.49 6.67
N GLU A 119 -15.86 1.57 6.23
CA GLU A 119 -17.02 0.94 6.89
C GLU A 119 -17.25 -0.50 6.40
N GLY A 120 -16.74 -0.86 5.22
CA GLY A 120 -16.96 -2.15 4.56
C GLY A 120 -16.37 -3.38 5.27
N ASP A 121 -15.57 -3.19 6.32
CA ASP A 121 -15.04 -4.25 7.19
C ASP A 121 -15.93 -4.55 8.40
N GLN A 122 -17.09 -3.90 8.54
CA GLN A 122 -18.08 -4.29 9.54
C GLN A 122 -18.88 -5.51 9.03
N PRO A 123 -18.96 -6.63 9.78
CA PRO A 123 -19.97 -7.64 9.46
C PRO A 123 -21.33 -6.96 9.50
N ILE A 124 -22.11 -7.16 8.44
CA ILE A 124 -23.41 -6.55 8.29
C ILE A 124 -24.36 -7.18 9.32
N ASN A 125 -24.30 -6.73 10.57
CA ASN A 125 -25.40 -6.92 11.49
C ASN A 125 -26.40 -5.81 11.17
N VAL A 126 -27.08 -5.97 10.02
CA VAL A 126 -28.37 -5.33 9.82
C VAL A 126 -29.27 -5.95 10.87
N ILE A 127 -29.31 -5.37 12.06
CA ILE A 127 -30.48 -5.49 12.92
C ILE A 127 -31.57 -4.75 12.13
N SER A 128 -32.19 -5.51 11.23
CA SER A 128 -33.50 -5.19 10.69
C SER A 128 -34.38 -4.93 11.90
N CYS A 129 -34.86 -3.70 12.04
CA CYS A 129 -35.86 -3.35 13.01
C CYS A 129 -37.07 -4.26 12.78
N CYS A 130 -37.17 -5.29 13.61
CA CYS A 130 -38.37 -6.07 13.80
C CYS A 130 -39.25 -5.32 14.82
N GLY A 131 -40.53 -5.14 14.47
CA GLY A 131 -41.60 -4.67 15.36
C GLY A 131 -41.83 -3.15 15.27
N THR A 132 -43.04 -2.66 15.02
CA THR A 132 -44.33 -3.23 15.43
C THR A 132 -45.44 -2.76 14.49
N ASP A 133 -46.26 -3.71 14.05
CA ASP A 133 -47.61 -3.49 13.52
C ASP A 133 -48.45 -2.65 14.50
N CYS A 134 -49.02 -1.54 14.04
CA CYS A 134 -50.29 -0.94 14.48
C CYS A 134 -50.75 0.09 13.45
#